data_AF-A0A963V608-F1
#
_entry.id   AF-A0A963V608-F1
#
_cell.length_a   1.000
_cell.length_b   1.000
_cell.length_c   1.000
_cell.angle_alpha   90.00
_cell.angle_beta   90.00
_cell.angle_gamma   90.00
#
_symmetry.space_group_name_H-M   'P 1'
#
loop_
_entity.id
_entity.type
_entity.pdbx_description
1 polymer ?
#
loop_
_entity_poly.entity_id
_entity_poly.type
_entity_poly.pdbx_seq_one_letter_code
_entity_poly.pdbx_strand_id
1 'polypeptide(L)' 'MATVEIRGSGYSFALFVDGQPHGTGASSYEKACIKANYLERMLARVDRPCLCCGATFTAAGRNNRMCPACTDFAAGAMI' A
#
# COMPACT_ATOMS: atom_id res chain seq x y z
N MET A 1 -10.57 3.87 -7.01
CA MET A 1 -9.78 3.12 -6.00
C MET A 1 -9.63 1.73 -6.57
N ALA A 2 -8.39 1.25 -6.71
CA ALA A 2 -8.16 -0.07 -7.27
C ALA A 2 -8.68 -1.14 -6.31
N THR A 3 -9.42 -2.13 -6.82
CA THR A 3 -9.95 -3.24 -6.01
C THR A 3 -9.03 -4.46 -6.13
N VAL A 4 -8.70 -5.06 -5.00
CA VAL A 4 -7.88 -6.29 -4.94
C VAL A 4 -8.78 -7.47 -4.63
N GLU A 5 -8.79 -8.47 -5.51
CA GLU A 5 -9.57 -9.68 -5.35
C GLU A 5 -8.66 -10.91 -5.27
N ILE A 6 -9.02 -11.87 -4.41
CA ILE A 6 -8.36 -13.17 -4.33
C ILE A 6 -9.29 -14.19 -4.97
N ARG A 7 -8.82 -14.91 -5.99
CA ARG A 7 -9.57 -15.99 -6.64
C ARG A 7 -8.76 -17.28 -6.60
N GLY A 8 -9.38 -18.39 -6.18
CA GLY A 8 -8.73 -19.69 -6.13
C GLY A 8 -9.31 -20.59 -5.04
N SER A 9 -8.85 -21.83 -5.00
CA SER A 9 -9.30 -22.83 -4.03
C SER A 9 -8.21 -23.87 -3.77
N GLY A 10 -8.28 -24.53 -2.61
CA GLY A 10 -7.32 -25.54 -2.19
C GLY A 10 -5.91 -24.96 -1.99
N TYR A 11 -5.03 -25.22 -2.96
CA TYR A 11 -3.59 -24.93 -2.88
C TYR A 11 -3.13 -23.87 -3.90
N SER A 12 -4.04 -23.19 -4.59
CA SER A 12 -3.69 -22.17 -5.59
C SER A 12 -4.64 -20.99 -5.50
N PHE A 13 -4.08 -19.80 -5.25
CA PHE A 13 -4.78 -18.53 -5.14
C PHE A 13 -4.11 -17.49 -6.03
N ALA A 14 -4.85 -16.87 -6.93
CA ALA A 14 -4.40 -15.77 -7.77
C ALA A 14 -4.94 -14.44 -7.24
N LEU A 15 -4.15 -13.39 -7.40
CA LEU A 15 -4.51 -12.03 -7.05
C LEU A 15 -4.93 -11.29 -8.30
N PHE A 16 -6.00 -10.52 -8.23
CA PHE A 16 -6.48 -9.67 -9.30
C PHE A 16 -6.55 -8.23 -8.80
N VAL A 17 -6.09 -7.29 -9.63
CA VAL A 17 -6.21 -5.85 -9.39
C VAL A 17 -7.07 -5.28 -10.50
N ASP A 18 -8.22 -4.70 -10.16
CA ASP A 18 -9.19 -4.18 -11.12
C ASP A 18 -9.58 -5.21 -12.20
N GLY A 19 -9.70 -6.48 -11.78
CA GLY A 19 -10.03 -7.61 -12.65
C GLY A 19 -8.87 -8.16 -13.50
N GLN A 20 -7.67 -7.58 -13.42
CA GLN A 20 -6.47 -8.07 -14.12
C GLN A 20 -5.60 -8.93 -13.20
N PRO A 21 -5.10 -10.10 -13.66
CA PRO A 21 -4.25 -10.95 -12.83
C PRO A 21 -2.94 -10.24 -12.50
N HIS A 22 -2.56 -10.25 -11.23
CA HIS A 22 -1.37 -9.56 -10.72
C HIS A 22 -0.37 -10.54 -10.11
N GLY A 23 0.76 -10.72 -10.81
CA GLY A 23 1.89 -11.50 -10.34
C GLY A 23 1.63 -13.01 -10.24
N THR A 24 2.53 -13.70 -9.55
CA THR A 24 2.41 -15.13 -9.29
C THR A 24 1.50 -15.40 -8.08
N GLY A 25 0.68 -16.44 -8.21
CA GLY A 25 -0.25 -16.86 -7.18
C GLY A 25 0.41 -17.23 -5.84
N ALA A 26 -0.41 -17.55 -4.85
CA ALA A 26 -0.02 -18.04 -3.55
C ALA A 26 -0.47 -19.49 -3.37
N SER A 27 0.35 -20.26 -2.67
CA SER A 27 0.10 -21.68 -2.40
C SER A 27 -0.88 -21.92 -1.24
N SER A 28 -1.31 -20.85 -0.56
CA SER A 28 -2.28 -20.89 0.54
C SER A 28 -3.07 -19.59 0.61
N TYR A 29 -4.28 -19.66 1.16
CA TYR A 29 -5.17 -18.51 1.29
C TYR A 29 -4.55 -17.41 2.15
N GLU A 30 -3.91 -17.78 3.27
CA GLU A 30 -3.26 -16.84 4.16
C GLU A 30 -2.14 -16.03 3.47
N LYS A 31 -1.30 -16.69 2.67
CA LYS A 31 -0.29 -16.00 1.85
C LYS A 31 -0.92 -15.09 0.81
N ALA A 32 -2.06 -15.48 0.23
CA ALA A 32 -2.81 -14.65 -0.69
C ALA A 32 -3.34 -13.39 0.02
N CYS A 33 -3.89 -13.52 1.23
CA CYS A 33 -4.35 -12.39 2.04
C CYS A 33 -3.23 -11.41 2.40
N ILE A 34 -2.04 -11.92 2.77
CA ILE A 34 -0.87 -11.07 3.07
C ILE A 34 -0.46 -10.28 1.82
N LYS A 35 -0.36 -10.95 0.67
CA LYS A 35 -0.03 -10.29 -0.61
C LYS A 35 -1.10 -9.28 -1.02
N ALA A 36 -2.38 -9.61 -0.85
CA ALA A 36 -3.49 -8.70 -1.15
C ALA A 36 -3.42 -7.42 -0.31
N ASN A 37 -3.26 -7.56 1.01
CA ASN A 37 -3.10 -6.41 1.92
C ASN A 37 -1.88 -5.53 1.54
N TYR A 38 -0.77 -6.15 1.13
CA TYR A 38 0.40 -5.42 0.67
C TYR A 38 0.10 -4.63 -0.61
N LEU A 39 -0.58 -5.25 -1.58
CA LEU A 39 -1.00 -4.62 -2.84
C LEU A 39 -1.97 -3.46 -2.58
N GLU A 40 -2.98 -3.65 -1.73
CA GLU A 40 -3.92 -2.60 -1.36
C GLU A 40 -3.19 -1.39 -0.75
N ARG A 41 -2.24 -1.63 0.16
CA ARG A 41 -1.44 -0.56 0.76
C ARG A 41 -0.56 0.16 -0.25
N MET A 42 -0.04 -0.55 -1.25
CA MET A 42 0.73 0.05 -2.34
C MET A 42 -0.15 0.88 -3.27
N LEU A 43 -1.31 0.37 -3.66
CA LEU A 43 -2.26 1.05 -4.53
C LEU A 43 -2.92 2.26 -3.85
N ALA A 44 -3.01 2.24 -2.52
CA ALA A 44 -3.47 3.37 -1.72
C ALA A 44 -2.40 4.48 -1.55
N ARG A 45 -1.18 4.28 -2.06
CA ARG A 45 -0.15 5.32 -2.07
C ARG A 45 -0.52 6.39 -3.09
N VAL A 46 -0.55 7.62 -2.63
CA VAL A 46 -0.87 8.78 -3.46
C VAL A 46 0.11 9.89 -3.19
N ASP A 47 0.55 10.57 -4.24
CA ASP A 47 1.38 11.75 -4.08
C ASP A 47 0.54 12.91 -3.55
N ARG A 48 1.03 13.53 -2.49
CA ARG A 48 0.35 14.63 -1.80
C ARG A 48 1.35 15.69 -1.39
N PRO A 49 0.95 16.98 -1.39
CA PRO A 49 1.76 18.02 -0.77
C PRO A 49 1.77 17.84 0.75
N CYS A 50 2.95 17.96 1.35
CA CYS A 50 3.14 17.99 2.79
C CYS A 50 2.49 19.24 3.38
N LEU A 51 1.73 19.10 4.48
CA LEU A 51 1.09 20.24 5.16
C LEU A 51 2.10 21.22 5.79
N CYS A 52 3.30 20.75 6.15
CA CYS A 52 4.33 21.59 6.76
C CYS A 52 5.14 22.38 5.71
N CYS A 53 5.82 21.70 4.78
CA CYS A 53 6.73 22.34 3.83
C CYS A 53 6.21 22.44 2.38
N GLY A 54 5.04 21.89 2.07
CA GLY A 54 4.48 21.87 0.71
C GLY A 54 5.14 20.87 -0.26
N ALA A 55 6.23 20.22 0.11
CA ALA A 55 6.91 19.23 -0.74
C ALA A 55 5.98 18.06 -1.08
N THR A 56 6.02 17.62 -2.34
CA THR A 56 5.25 16.45 -2.78
C THR A 56 5.92 15.17 -2.30
N PHE A 57 5.17 14.29 -1.66
CA PHE A 57 5.66 12.99 -1.20
C PHE A 57 4.58 11.93 -1.36
N THR A 58 5.03 10.68 -1.47
CA THR A 58 4.14 9.53 -1.56
C THR A 58 3.58 9.18 -0.18
N ALA A 59 2.32 9.53 0.05
CA ALA A 59 1.64 9.28 1.31
C ALA A 59 1.05 7.86 1.35
N ALA A 60 1.43 7.07 2.35
CA ALA A 60 0.78 5.80 2.64
C ALA A 60 -0.49 6.04 3.47
N GLY A 61 -1.65 6.02 2.81
CA GLY A 61 -2.96 6.13 3.46
C GLY A 61 -3.53 7.54 3.58
N ARG A 62 -4.83 7.63 3.91
CA ARG A 62 -5.60 8.89 3.86
C ARG A 62 -5.15 9.92 4.90
N ASN A 63 -4.67 9.47 6.06
CA ASN A 63 -4.39 10.33 7.21
C ASN A 63 -2.92 10.81 7.23
N ASN A 64 -2.04 10.24 6.41
CA ASN A 64 -0.66 10.69 6.33
C ASN A 64 -0.58 11.96 5.46
N ARG A 65 -0.16 13.08 6.07
CA ARG A 65 -0.17 14.42 5.49
C ARG A 65 1.15 15.18 5.69
N MET A 66 2.13 14.57 6.35
CA MET A 66 3.47 15.13 6.56
C MET A 66 4.51 14.26 5.85
N CYS A 67 5.48 14.88 5.19
CA CYS A 67 6.58 14.13 4.60
C CYS A 67 7.47 13.53 5.70
N PRO A 68 8.28 12.51 5.37
CA PRO A 68 9.20 11.89 6.34
C PRO A 68 10.09 12.92 7.05
N ALA A 69 10.70 13.84 6.30
CA ALA A 69 11.58 14.87 6.86
C ALA A 69 10.88 15.76 7.91
N CYS A 70 9.65 16.21 7.64
CA CYS A 70 8.89 17.01 8.61
C CYS A 70 8.38 16.17 9.79
N THR A 71 8.15 14.87 9.57
CA THR A 71 7.71 13.94 10.61
C THR A 71 8.86 13.68 11.59
N ASP A 72 10.06 13.43 11.07
CA ASP A 72 11.28 13.23 11.87
C ASP A 72 11.62 14.48 12.68
N PHE A 73 11.51 15.67 12.07
CA PHE A 73 11.68 16.95 12.76
C PHE A 73 10.67 17.12 13.91
N ALA A 74 9.40 16.81 13.68
CA ALA A 74 8.35 16.91 14.71
C ALA A 74 8.48 15.86 15.81
N ALA A 75 9.02 14.68 15.51
CA ALA A 75 9.28 13.61 16.47
C ALA A 75 10.50 13.87 17.36
N GLY A 76 11.24 14.96 17.13
CA GLY A 76 12.48 15.26 17.85
C GLY A 76 13.63 14.30 17.51
N ALA A 77 13.55 13.61 16.38
CA ALA A 77 14.64 12.80 15.87
C ALA A 77 15.74 13.75 15.34
N MET A 78 16.63 14.20 16.22
CA MET A 78 17.87 14.85 15.83
C MET A 78 18.74 13.81 15.11
N ILE A 79 19.17 14.18 13.89
CA ILE A 79 20.23 13.50 13.14
C ILE A 79 21.56 13.68 13.87
#